data_AF-A0A8J7B3E4-F1
#
_entry.id   AF-A0A8J7B3E4-F1
#
_cell.length_a   1.000
_cell.length_b   1.000
_cell.length_c   1.000
_cell.angle_alpha   90.00
_cell.angle_beta   90.00
_cell.angle_gamma   90.00
#
_symmetry.space_group_name_H-M   'P 1'
#
loop_
_entity.id
_entity.type
_entity.pdbx_description
1 polymer ?
#
loop_
_entity_poly.entity_id
_entity_poly.type
_entity_poly.pdbx_seq_one_letter_code
_entity_poly.pdbx_strand_id
1 'polypeptide(L)'
;MKIDGHGQAKVLTSYEIAKLFKALEGDRDRALFGICLYTGCRISEACSMLTTDAYDAVGVRTKMTLRKANTKGKQETRQIPVNSVLKGYLETYRAGAGDQQLTAKKTNF
;
A
#
# COMPACT_ATOMS: atom_id res chain seq x y z
N MET A 1 -15.36 0.23 19.51
CA MET A 1 -16.07 -1.08 19.57
C MET A 1 -17.24 -1.00 18.59
N LYS A 2 -17.42 -1.98 17.69
CA LYS A 2 -18.62 -2.01 16.82
C LYS A 2 -19.79 -2.49 17.66
N ILE A 3 -20.94 -1.84 17.57
CA ILE A 3 -22.20 -2.34 18.12
C ILE A 3 -22.81 -3.24 17.04
N ASP A 4 -22.99 -4.53 17.33
CA ASP A 4 -23.63 -5.53 16.46
C ASP A 4 -23.16 -5.56 14.99
N GLY A 5 -21.87 -5.30 14.74
CA GLY A 5 -21.32 -5.33 13.38
C GLY A 5 -21.76 -4.16 12.48
N HIS A 6 -22.63 -3.27 12.95
CA HIS A 6 -23.21 -2.15 12.19
C HIS A 6 -22.43 -0.82 12.32
N GLY A 7 -21.14 -0.88 12.63
CA GLY A 7 -20.29 0.30 12.58
C GLY A 7 -19.94 0.66 11.14
N GLN A 8 -20.75 1.50 10.48
CA GLN A 8 -20.38 2.12 9.21
C GLN A 8 -19.41 3.28 9.50
N ALA A 9 -18.16 3.11 9.10
CA ALA A 9 -17.20 4.21 9.14
C ALA A 9 -17.61 5.25 8.08
N LYS A 10 -17.50 6.53 8.42
CA LYS A 10 -17.66 7.63 7.46
C LYS A 10 -16.67 7.42 6.31
N VAL A 11 -17.16 7.49 5.07
CA VAL A 11 -16.29 7.55 3.88
C VAL A 11 -15.58 8.89 3.87
N LEU A 12 -14.25 8.84 3.75
CA LEU A 12 -13.42 10.04 3.75
C LEU A 12 -13.66 10.87 2.48
N THR A 13 -13.72 12.19 2.66
CA THR A 13 -13.72 13.15 1.56
C THR A 13 -12.30 13.34 1.00
N SER A 14 -12.19 13.88 -0.21
CA SER A 14 -10.89 14.20 -0.83
C SER A 14 -10.04 15.14 0.02
N TYR A 15 -10.67 16.08 0.73
CA TYR A 15 -9.98 16.99 1.65
C TYR A 15 -9.42 16.24 2.87
N GLU A 16 -10.19 15.34 3.47
CA GLU A 16 -9.74 14.53 4.60
C GLU A 16 -8.60 13.59 4.20
N ILE A 17 -8.67 13.00 3.00
CA ILE A 17 -7.57 12.19 2.43
C ILE A 17 -6.31 13.04 2.30
N ALA A 18 -6.40 14.23 1.73
CA ALA A 18 -5.24 15.12 1.60
C ALA A 18 -4.66 15.52 2.97
N LYS A 19 -5.52 15.75 3.96
CA LYS A 19 -5.10 16.03 5.34
C LYS A 19 -4.40 14.82 5.97
N LEU A 20 -4.88 13.61 5.72
CA LEU A 20 -4.23 12.38 6.19
C LEU A 20 -2.83 12.19 5.60
N PHE A 21 -2.64 12.38 4.29
CA PHE A 21 -1.31 12.29 3.68
C PHE A 21 -0.30 13.28 4.28
N LYS A 22 -0.76 14.47 4.70
CA LYS A 22 0.07 15.46 5.39
C LYS A 22 0.40 15.05 6.84
N ALA A 23 -0.51 14.34 7.50
CA ALA A 23 -0.34 13.91 8.89
C ALA A 23 0.52 12.65 9.05
N LEU A 24 0.65 11.83 8.01
CA LEU A 24 1.59 10.71 7.98
C LEU A 24 3.01 11.26 7.92
N GLU A 25 3.88 10.90 8.86
CA GLU A 25 5.22 11.50 8.98
C GLU A 25 6.25 10.87 8.03
N GLY A 26 6.18 9.55 7.84
CA GLY A 26 7.15 8.79 7.04
C GLY A 26 6.69 8.47 5.61
N ASP A 27 7.63 8.47 4.68
CA ASP A 27 7.36 8.12 3.28
C ASP A 27 6.88 6.67 3.13
N ARG A 28 7.33 5.77 4.02
CA ARG A 28 6.80 4.40 4.13
C ARG A 28 5.29 4.40 4.34
N ASP A 29 4.81 5.20 5.29
CA ASP A 29 3.41 5.19 5.69
C ASP A 29 2.56 5.90 4.64
N ARG A 30 3.09 6.95 4.00
CA ARG A 30 2.47 7.58 2.82
C ARG A 30 2.34 6.59 1.66
N ALA A 31 3.40 5.82 1.37
CA ALA A 31 3.37 4.79 0.33
C ALA A 31 2.37 3.67 0.69
N LEU A 32 2.37 3.17 1.92
CA LEU A 32 1.45 2.14 2.39
C LEU A 32 -0.02 2.60 2.30
N PHE A 33 -0.29 3.82 2.79
CA PHE A 33 -1.62 4.41 2.71
C PHE A 33 -2.06 4.63 1.26
N GLY A 34 -1.15 5.13 0.41
CA GLY A 34 -1.38 5.29 -1.03
C GLY A 34 -1.71 3.96 -1.72
N ILE A 35 -0.98 2.89 -1.42
CA ILE A 35 -1.25 1.55 -1.96
C ILE A 35 -2.69 1.14 -1.65
N CYS A 36 -3.11 1.21 -0.38
CA CYS A 36 -4.47 0.85 0.00
C CYS A 36 -5.53 1.74 -0.66
N LEU A 37 -5.31 3.05 -0.71
CA LEU A 37 -6.26 4.01 -1.26
C LEU A 37 -6.46 3.84 -2.77
N TYR A 38 -5.37 3.75 -3.54
CA TYR A 38 -5.43 3.76 -5.01
C TYR A 38 -5.66 2.38 -5.61
N THR A 39 -5.41 1.30 -4.87
CA THR A 39 -5.58 -0.07 -5.39
C THR A 39 -6.73 -0.83 -4.74
N GLY A 40 -7.30 -0.30 -3.66
CA GLY A 40 -8.38 -0.96 -2.92
C GLY A 40 -7.96 -2.28 -2.28
N CYS A 41 -6.66 -2.55 -2.14
CA CYS A 41 -6.17 -3.76 -1.52
C CYS A 41 -6.38 -3.74 0.00
N ARG A 42 -6.47 -4.92 0.61
CA ARG A 42 -6.54 -5.02 2.07
C ARG A 42 -5.21 -4.62 2.69
N ILE A 43 -5.24 -4.09 3.92
CA ILE A 43 -4.01 -3.73 4.64
C ILE A 43 -3.05 -4.91 4.76
N SER A 44 -3.56 -6.14 4.95
CA SER A 44 -2.72 -7.35 4.99
C SER A 44 -2.02 -7.64 3.67
N GLU A 45 -2.67 -7.36 2.54
CA GLU A 45 -2.10 -7.53 1.20
C GLU A 45 -0.99 -6.51 0.96
N ALA A 46 -1.17 -5.27 1.43
CA ALA A 46 -0.16 -4.22 1.32
C ALA A 46 1.07 -4.46 2.21
N CYS A 47 0.86 -4.92 3.46
CA CYS A 47 1.95 -5.20 4.39
C CYS A 47 2.81 -6.40 3.97
N SER A 48 2.22 -7.42 3.33
CA SER A 48 2.93 -8.62 2.87
C SER A 48 3.45 -8.53 1.42
N MET A 49 3.26 -7.38 0.78
CA MET A 49 3.70 -7.14 -0.58
C MET A 49 5.22 -7.17 -0.69
N LEU A 50 5.75 -7.87 -1.70
CA LEU A 50 7.18 -7.89 -1.94
C LEU A 50 7.61 -6.63 -2.69
N THR A 51 8.84 -6.19 -2.47
CA THR A 51 9.42 -5.06 -3.23
C THR A 51 9.37 -5.32 -4.73
N THR A 52 9.59 -6.57 -5.16
CA THR A 52 9.54 -6.99 -6.57
C THR A 52 8.13 -6.95 -7.19
N ASP A 53 7.08 -6.87 -6.37
CA ASP A 53 5.70 -6.77 -6.85
C ASP A 53 5.33 -5.34 -7.27
N ALA A 54 6.06 -4.34 -6.76
CA ALA A 54 5.84 -2.91 -7.04
C ALA A 54 7.02 -2.22 -7.74
N TYR A 55 8.23 -2.78 -7.64
CA TYR A 55 9.46 -2.24 -8.23
C TYR A 55 10.14 -3.26 -9.14
N ASP A 56 10.81 -2.76 -10.17
CA ASP A 56 11.78 -3.47 -10.99
C ASP A 56 13.16 -2.80 -10.89
N ALA A 57 14.12 -3.22 -11.72
CA ALA A 57 15.47 -2.66 -11.72
C ALA A 57 15.52 -1.18 -12.17
N VAL A 58 14.49 -0.70 -12.86
CA VAL A 58 14.41 0.66 -13.43
C VAL A 58 13.63 1.59 -12.49
N GLY A 59 12.64 1.08 -11.75
CA GLY A 59 11.88 1.86 -10.78
C GLY A 59 10.53 1.24 -10.45
N VAL A 60 9.51 2.08 -10.28
CA VAL A 60 8.14 1.63 -9.97
C VAL A 60 7.50 1.02 -11.21
N ARG A 61 6.94 -0.18 -11.07
CA ARG A 61 6.27 -0.92 -12.15
C ARG A 61 4.98 -0.21 -12.58
N THR A 62 4.64 -0.33 -13.85
CA THR A 62 3.36 0.19 -14.39
C THR A 62 2.14 -0.57 -13.86
N LYS A 63 2.33 -1.83 -13.46
CA LYS A 63 1.32 -2.68 -12.81
C LYS A 63 1.92 -3.31 -11.57
N MET A 64 1.16 -3.25 -10.48
CA MET A 64 1.50 -3.85 -9.21
C MET A 64 0.84 -5.22 -9.07
N THR A 65 1.56 -6.20 -8.55
CA THR A 65 1.06 -7.57 -8.42
C THR A 65 0.57 -7.86 -7.00
N LEU A 66 -0.68 -8.27 -6.86
CA LEU A 66 -1.23 -8.78 -5.60
C LEU A 66 -1.33 -10.29 -5.67
N ARG A 67 -0.47 -10.98 -4.92
CA ARG A 67 -0.32 -12.44 -4.96
C ARG A 67 -1.42 -13.14 -4.16
N LYS A 68 -1.91 -14.27 -4.70
CA LYS A 68 -2.90 -15.14 -4.05
C LYS A 68 -2.53 -15.52 -2.62
N ALA A 69 -1.25 -15.82 -2.38
CA ALA A 69 -0.71 -16.22 -1.07
C ALA A 69 -0.96 -15.16 0.03
N ASN A 70 -1.07 -13.89 -0.36
CA ASN A 70 -1.23 -12.74 0.54
C ASN A 70 -2.70 -12.31 0.70
N THR A 71 -3.60 -12.88 -0.10
CA THR A 71 -5.04 -12.58 -0.10
C THR A 71 -5.80 -13.57 0.76
N LYS A 72 -6.46 -13.06 1.81
CA LYS A 72 -7.44 -13.83 2.59
C LYS A 72 -8.58 -14.29 1.67
N GLY A 73 -8.88 -15.58 1.65
CA GLY A 73 -9.98 -16.16 0.87
C GLY A 73 -9.61 -16.69 -0.52
N LYS A 74 -8.32 -16.87 -0.85
CA LYS A 74 -7.85 -17.52 -2.10
C LYS A 74 -8.24 -16.79 -3.39
N GLN A 75 -8.42 -15.45 -3.34
CA GLN A 75 -8.55 -14.63 -4.54
C GLN A 75 -7.34 -14.85 -5.45
N GLU A 76 -7.55 -14.93 -6.76
CA GLU A 76 -6.45 -15.18 -7.70
C GLU A 76 -5.42 -14.05 -7.69
N THR A 77 -4.18 -14.38 -8.06
CA THR A 77 -3.13 -13.36 -8.26
C THR A 77 -3.60 -12.40 -9.34
N ARG A 78 -3.62 -11.11 -9.04
CA ARG A 78 -4.10 -10.08 -9.96
C ARG A 78 -3.10 -8.94 -10.09
N GLN A 79 -3.15 -8.25 -11.23
CA GLN A 79 -2.36 -7.05 -11.48
C GLN A 79 -3.25 -5.82 -11.48
N ILE A 80 -2.81 -4.76 -10.81
CA ILE A 80 -3.52 -3.49 -10.74
C ILE A 80 -2.64 -2.41 -11.39
N PRO A 81 -3.16 -1.61 -12.34
CA PRO A 81 -2.44 -0.47 -12.88
C PRO A 81 -2.05 0.52 -11.78
N VAL A 82 -0.80 0.99 -11.80
CA VAL A 82 -0.31 1.99 -10.86
C VAL A 82 -0.67 3.38 -11.39
N ASN A 83 -1.51 4.10 -10.64
CA ASN A 83 -1.84 5.49 -10.93
C ASN A 83 -0.59 6.39 -10.78
N SER A 84 -0.50 7.49 -11.55
CA SER A 84 0.64 8.42 -11.50
C SER A 84 0.89 9.02 -10.11
N VAL A 85 -0.17 9.30 -9.34
CA VAL A 85 -0.06 9.81 -7.97
C VAL A 85 0.54 8.75 -7.05
N LEU A 86 0.08 7.50 -7.15
CA LEU A 86 0.66 6.38 -6.39
C LEU A 86 2.13 6.18 -6.76
N LYS A 87 2.46 6.29 -8.05
CA LYS A 87 3.83 6.19 -8.54
C LYS A 87 4.76 7.19 -7.86
N GLY A 88 4.35 8.46 -7.74
CA GLY A 88 5.13 9.49 -7.06
C GLY A 88 5.40 9.17 -5.58
N TYR A 89 4.42 8.63 -4.86
CA TYR A 89 4.63 8.19 -3.47
C TYR A 89 5.61 7.03 -3.36
N LEU A 90 5.54 6.06 -4.29
CA LEU A 90 6.46 4.93 -4.33
C LEU A 90 7.89 5.37 -4.72
N GLU A 91 8.03 6.24 -5.71
CA GLU A 91 9.32 6.81 -6.11
C GLU A 91 9.99 7.60 -4.97
N THR A 92 9.20 8.34 -4.17
CA THR A 92 9.70 9.07 -2.99
C THR A 92 10.18 8.14 -1.89
N TYR A 93 9.40 7.09 -1.59
CA TYR A 93 9.74 6.15 -0.52
C TYR A 93 10.98 5.31 -0.83
N ARG A 94 11.17 4.92 -2.11
CA ARG A 94 12.27 4.08 -2.62
C ARG A 94 12.75 3.04 -1.60
N ALA A 95 11.99 1.95 -1.49
CA ALA A 95 12.36 0.83 -0.62
C ALA A 95 13.83 0.42 -0.85
N GLY A 96 14.59 0.27 0.24
CA GLY A 96 16.00 -0.06 0.17
C GLY A 96 16.20 -1.35 -0.62
N ALA A 97 17.17 -1.35 -1.54
CA ALA A 97 17.57 -2.53 -2.30
C ALA A 97 18.11 -3.60 -1.33
N GLY A 98 17.22 -4.43 -0.79
CA GLY A 98 17.54 -5.42 0.23
C GLY A 98 16.33 -5.89 1.04
N ASP A 99 15.27 -5.07 1.15
CA ASP A 99 14.08 -5.46 1.88
C ASP A 99 13.18 -6.36 1.01
N GLN A 100 12.96 -7.61 1.45
CA GLN A 100 12.06 -8.53 0.75
C GLN A 100 10.63 -7.98 0.69
N GLN A 101 10.17 -7.34 1.77
CA GLN A 101 8.84 -6.75 1.88
C GLN A 101 8.90 -5.25 1.71
N LEU A 102 7.94 -4.70 0.95
CA LEU A 102 7.93 -3.31 0.57
C LEU A 102 7.83 -2.36 1.78
N THR A 103 7.03 -2.71 2.78
CA THR A 103 6.74 -1.85 3.94
C THR A 103 7.32 -2.40 5.24
N ALA A 104 8.40 -3.18 5.15
CA ALA A 104 9.08 -3.74 6.31
C ALA A 104 9.40 -2.66 7.35
N LYS A 105 9.05 -2.92 8.62
CA LYS A 105 9.56 -2.10 9.72
C LYS A 105 11.05 -2.43 9.87
N LYS A 106 11.92 -1.43 9.75
CA LYS A 106 13.30 -1.55 10.23
C LYS A 106 13.22 -1.71 11.75
N THR A 107 13.38 -2.93 12.23
CA THR A 107 13.47 -3.21 13.66
C THR A 107 14.84 -2.73 14.13
N ASN A 108 14.90 -1.50 14.64
CA ASN A 108 16.07 -1.04 15.39
C ASN A 108 15.98 -1.67 16.78
N PHE A 109 16.85 -2.64 17.07
CA PHE A 109 17.17 -3.07 18.44
C PHE A 109 18.33 -2.22 18.96
#